data_AF-A0A1M4ZM89-F1
#
_entry.id   AF-A0A1M4ZM89-F1
#
_cell.length_a   1.000
_cell.length_b   1.000
_cell.length_c   1.000
_cell.angle_alpha   90.00
_cell.angle_beta   90.00
_cell.angle_gamma   90.00
#
_symmetry.space_group_name_H-M   'P 1'
#
loop_
_entity.id
_entity.type
_entity.pdbx_description
1 polymer ?
#
loop_
_entity_poly.entity_id
_entity_poly.type
_entity_poly.pdbx_seq_one_letter_code
_entity_poly.pdbx_strand_id
1 'polypeptide(L)'
;METVLNNEAEINQRIYVFPASAVVENGKKIAYFDYISSLQNEGCNEALKRIAERIDMDKIGCLIDETPTVTDLQKDFYNVIISERKAKIIDYSMELLLKQELC
;
A
#
# COMPACT_ATOMS: atom_id res chain seq x y z
N MET A 1 8.61 -0.65 -16.21
CA MET A 1 7.73 0.33 -15.52
C MET A 1 6.61 0.74 -16.44
N GLU A 2 6.90 1.12 -17.70
CA GLU A 2 5.89 1.46 -18.70
C GLU A 2 4.81 0.39 -18.91
N THR A 3 5.17 -0.89 -19.01
CA THR A 3 4.19 -1.99 -19.07
C THR A 3 3.24 -2.02 -17.87
N VAL A 4 3.75 -1.68 -16.68
CA VAL A 4 2.94 -1.66 -15.46
C VAL A 4 1.99 -0.49 -15.47
N LEU A 5 2.47 0.70 -15.85
CA LEU A 5 1.65 1.91 -15.95
C LEU A 5 0.47 1.76 -16.91
N ASN A 6 0.62 0.94 -17.95
CA ASN A 6 -0.40 0.72 -18.98
C ASN A 6 -1.19 -0.58 -18.81
N ASN A 7 -1.05 -1.28 -17.68
CA ASN A 7 -1.74 -2.56 -17.47
C ASN A 7 -2.21 -2.72 -16.02
N GLU A 8 -3.52 -2.65 -15.82
CA GLU A 8 -4.12 -2.80 -14.49
C GLU A 8 -3.82 -4.17 -13.85
N ALA A 9 -3.71 -5.24 -14.64
CA ALA A 9 -3.35 -6.55 -14.11
C ALA A 9 -1.93 -6.56 -13.53
N GLU A 10 -0.99 -5.84 -14.15
CA GLU A 10 0.38 -5.70 -13.65
C GLU A 10 0.45 -4.86 -12.37
N ILE A 11 -0.43 -3.85 -12.25
CA ILE A 11 -0.60 -3.06 -11.02
C ILE A 11 -1.17 -3.97 -9.93
N ASN A 12 -2.30 -4.63 -10.19
CA ASN A 12 -2.98 -5.51 -9.22
C ASN A 12 -2.07 -6.64 -8.74
N GLN A 13 -1.25 -7.23 -9.63
CA GLN A 13 -0.25 -8.21 -9.24
C GLN A 13 0.76 -7.63 -8.23
N ARG A 14 1.13 -6.36 -8.38
CA ARG A 14 2.04 -5.63 -7.46
C ARG A 14 1.40 -5.15 -6.15
N ILE A 15 0.07 -5.12 -6.10
CA ILE A 15 -0.68 -4.79 -4.89
C ILE A 15 -0.99 -6.06 -4.08
N TYR A 16 -1.50 -7.09 -4.74
CA TYR A 16 -2.09 -8.25 -4.07
C TYR A 16 -1.19 -9.49 -4.02
N VAL A 17 -0.21 -9.62 -4.94
CA VAL A 17 0.59 -10.86 -5.06
C VAL A 17 2.03 -10.64 -4.59
N PHE A 18 2.71 -9.60 -5.06
CA PHE A 18 4.09 -9.30 -4.64
C PHE A 18 4.36 -7.79 -4.61
N PRO A 19 5.29 -7.28 -3.78
CA PRO A 19 6.11 -8.02 -2.84
C PRO A 19 5.30 -8.53 -1.64
N ALA A 20 5.70 -9.68 -1.12
CA ALA A 20 5.24 -10.19 0.17
C ALA A 20 6.23 -9.79 1.27
N SER A 21 5.76 -9.77 2.52
CA SER A 21 6.60 -9.54 3.69
C SER A 21 7.70 -10.61 3.79
N ALA A 22 8.83 -10.23 4.38
CA ALA A 22 9.85 -11.20 4.80
C ALA A 22 9.38 -12.01 6.02
N VAL A 23 8.40 -11.51 6.77
CA VAL A 23 7.77 -12.22 7.89
C VAL A 23 6.97 -13.40 7.37
N VAL A 24 7.10 -14.53 8.07
CA VAL A 24 6.47 -15.80 7.74
C VAL A 24 5.48 -16.16 8.84
N GLU A 25 4.27 -16.52 8.45
CA GLU A 25 3.24 -17.05 9.34
C GLU A 25 2.74 -18.37 8.76
N ASN A 26 2.65 -19.41 9.60
CA ASN A 26 2.27 -20.77 9.18
C ASN A 26 3.08 -21.31 7.99
N GLY A 27 4.39 -20.99 7.94
CA GLY A 27 5.29 -21.44 6.89
C GLY A 27 5.13 -20.73 5.54
N LYS A 28 4.31 -19.68 5.44
CA LYS A 28 4.15 -18.86 4.23
C LYS A 28 4.50 -17.40 4.49
N LYS A 29 5.10 -16.73 3.50
CA LYS A 29 5.31 -15.28 3.55
C LYS A 29 3.96 -14.57 3.59
N ILE A 30 3.87 -13.56 4.43
CA ILE A 30 2.65 -12.80 4.61
C ILE A 30 2.44 -11.86 3.40
N ALA A 31 1.27 -11.93 2.77
CA ALA A 31 0.83 -10.93 1.80
C ALA A 31 0.36 -9.67 2.53
N TYR A 32 0.85 -8.48 2.14
CA TYR A 32 0.53 -7.24 2.86
C TYR A 32 -0.95 -6.91 2.87
N PHE A 33 -1.61 -7.06 1.71
CA PHE A 33 -3.05 -6.82 1.61
C PHE A 33 -3.82 -7.74 2.56
N ASP A 34 -3.70 -9.06 2.37
CA ASP A 34 -4.43 -10.06 3.17
C ASP A 34 -4.24 -9.85 4.68
N TYR A 35 -3.00 -9.59 5.11
CA TYR A 35 -2.70 -9.43 6.53
C TYR A 35 -3.30 -8.17 7.13
N ILE A 36 -3.07 -7.01 6.50
CA ILE A 36 -3.54 -5.73 7.04
C ILE A 36 -5.07 -5.67 6.98
N SER A 37 -5.68 -6.17 5.89
CA SER A 37 -7.14 -6.18 5.77
C SER A 37 -7.84 -7.26 6.59
N SER A 38 -7.11 -8.24 7.13
CA SER A 38 -7.69 -9.28 7.99
C SER A 38 -8.16 -8.73 9.34
N LEU A 39 -7.56 -7.62 9.79
CA LEU A 39 -7.78 -6.98 11.08
C LEU A 39 -7.61 -7.91 12.30
N GLN A 40 -6.94 -9.05 12.14
CA GLN A 40 -6.79 -10.06 13.20
C GLN A 40 -5.76 -9.66 14.28
N ASN A 41 -4.85 -8.75 13.96
CA ASN A 41 -3.82 -8.30 14.89
C ASN A 41 -4.14 -6.89 15.41
N GLU A 42 -4.58 -6.79 16.66
CA GLU A 42 -4.94 -5.51 17.30
C GLU A 42 -3.80 -4.49 17.28
N GLY A 43 -2.55 -4.93 17.53
CA GLY A 43 -1.39 -4.05 17.48
C GLY A 43 -1.14 -3.48 16.08
N CYS A 44 -1.42 -4.27 15.04
CA CYS A 44 -1.38 -3.84 13.65
C CYS A 44 -2.51 -2.84 13.35
N ASN A 45 -3.74 -3.10 13.82
CA ASN A 45 -4.88 -2.21 13.63
C ASN A 45 -4.64 -0.83 14.29
N GLU A 46 -4.07 -0.82 15.49
CA GLU A 46 -3.68 0.42 16.16
C GLU A 46 -2.57 1.17 15.40
N ALA A 47 -1.62 0.44 14.80
CA ALA A 47 -0.61 1.06 13.95
C ALA A 47 -1.21 1.60 12.65
N LEU A 48 -2.16 0.90 12.04
CA LEU A 48 -2.86 1.31 10.83
C LEU A 48 -3.56 2.66 11.06
N LYS A 49 -4.34 2.80 12.14
CA LYS A 49 -5.00 4.08 12.50
C LYS A 49 -4.00 5.22 12.62
N ARG A 50 -2.95 5.04 13.45
CA ARG A 50 -1.94 6.08 13.69
C ARG A 50 -1.19 6.51 12.44
N ILE A 51 -0.92 5.60 11.51
CA ILE A 51 -0.12 5.89 10.31
C ILE A 51 -1.01 6.44 9.20
N ALA A 52 -2.22 5.91 9.00
CA ALA A 52 -3.13 6.39 7.96
C ALA A 52 -3.42 7.89 8.10
N GLU A 53 -3.60 8.39 9.33
CA GLU A 53 -3.80 9.82 9.64
C GLU A 53 -2.62 10.72 9.27
N ARG A 54 -1.42 10.16 9.11
CA ARG A 54 -0.18 10.90 8.85
C ARG A 54 0.22 10.87 7.38
N ILE A 55 -0.49 10.10 6.53
CA ILE A 55 -0.15 9.97 5.12
C ILE A 55 -0.59 11.26 4.40
N ASP A 56 0.40 11.97 3.89
CA ASP A 56 0.25 13.20 3.12
C ASP A 56 0.75 12.91 1.70
N MET A 57 -0.20 12.68 0.77
CA MET A 57 0.14 12.29 -0.60
C MET A 57 0.80 13.42 -1.39
N ASP A 58 0.50 14.68 -1.06
CA ASP A 58 1.11 15.84 -1.71
C ASP A 58 2.60 15.93 -1.34
N LYS A 59 2.93 15.73 -0.05
CA LYS A 59 4.35 15.66 0.38
C LYS A 59 5.09 14.48 -0.21
N ILE A 60 4.43 13.33 -0.32
CA ILE A 60 5.03 12.14 -0.95
C ILE A 60 5.29 12.38 -2.43
N GLY A 61 4.34 12.98 -3.15
CA GLY A 61 4.51 13.39 -4.56
C GLY A 61 5.67 14.37 -4.73
N CYS A 62 5.71 15.41 -3.90
CA CYS A 62 6.81 16.38 -3.90
C CYS A 62 8.17 15.71 -3.67
N LEU A 63 8.26 14.77 -2.73
CA LEU A 63 9.49 14.00 -2.48
C LEU A 63 9.93 13.23 -3.72
N ILE A 64 9.00 12.57 -4.41
CA ILE A 64 9.29 11.81 -5.64
C ILE A 64 9.80 12.76 -6.74
N ASP A 65 9.14 13.91 -6.90
CA ASP A 65 9.46 14.88 -7.94
C ASP A 65 10.83 15.54 -7.75
N GLU A 66 11.19 15.82 -6.50
CA GLU A 66 12.44 16.47 -6.12
C GLU A 66 13.63 15.50 -6.00
N THR A 67 13.40 14.18 -6.01
CA THR A 67 14.48 13.19 -5.84
C THR A 67 15.46 13.23 -7.04
N PRO A 68 16.75 13.55 -6.82
CA PRO A 68 17.73 13.59 -7.89
C PRO A 68 17.87 12.23 -8.57
N THR A 69 18.21 12.22 -9.86
CA THR A 69 18.49 11.02 -10.68
C THR A 69 17.29 10.11 -10.98
N VAL A 70 16.12 10.39 -10.42
CA VAL A 70 14.87 9.67 -10.75
C VAL A 70 14.33 10.20 -12.07
N THR A 71 14.11 9.31 -13.04
CA THR A 71 13.56 9.65 -14.35
C THR A 71 12.05 9.90 -14.29
N ASP A 72 11.49 10.61 -15.27
CA ASP A 72 10.04 10.86 -15.33
C ASP A 72 9.23 9.56 -15.35
N LEU A 73 9.68 8.54 -16.10
CA LEU A 73 9.05 7.22 -16.09
C LEU A 73 9.06 6.55 -14.70
N GLN A 74 10.12 6.76 -13.92
CA GLN A 74 10.19 6.25 -12.54
C GLN A 74 9.26 7.05 -11.63
N LYS A 75 9.18 8.37 -11.77
CA LYS A 75 8.26 9.23 -11.01
C LYS A 75 6.82 8.82 -11.24
N ASP A 76 6.41 8.66 -12.50
CA ASP A 76 5.08 8.17 -12.87
C ASP A 76 4.78 6.83 -12.22
N PHE A 77 5.72 5.89 -12.33
CA PHE A 77 5.59 4.58 -11.71
C PHE A 77 5.45 4.64 -10.19
N TYR A 78 6.25 5.45 -9.50
CA TYR A 78 6.18 5.57 -8.04
C TYR A 78 4.88 6.24 -7.60
N ASN A 79 4.47 7.32 -8.27
CA ASN A 79 3.21 8.01 -7.98
C ASN A 79 2.03 7.07 -8.14
N VAL A 80 1.97 6.30 -9.23
CA VAL A 80 0.90 5.32 -9.47
C VAL A 80 0.93 4.22 -8.40
N ILE A 81 2.05 3.53 -8.21
CA ILE A 81 2.10 2.39 -7.29
C ILE A 81 1.86 2.80 -5.84
N ILE A 82 2.36 3.96 -5.39
CA ILE A 82 2.14 4.43 -4.01
C ILE A 82 0.66 4.80 -3.81
N SER A 83 0.05 5.50 -4.77
CA SER A 83 -1.37 5.86 -4.71
C SER A 83 -2.25 4.61 -4.67
N GLU A 84 -1.96 3.63 -5.53
CA GLU A 84 -2.66 2.35 -5.59
C GLU A 84 -2.52 1.56 -4.27
N ARG A 85 -1.33 1.54 -3.66
CA ARG A 85 -1.14 0.88 -2.35
C ARG A 85 -1.85 1.61 -1.23
N LYS A 86 -1.85 2.94 -1.23
CA LYS A 86 -2.60 3.72 -0.24
C LYS A 86 -4.09 3.37 -0.34
N ALA A 87 -4.68 3.47 -1.53
CA ALA A 87 -6.10 3.22 -1.72
C ALA A 87 -6.48 1.76 -1.45
N LYS A 88 -5.81 0.82 -2.10
CA LYS A 88 -6.23 -0.60 -2.10
C LYS A 88 -5.79 -1.38 -0.87
N ILE A 89 -4.80 -0.92 -0.12
CA ILE A 89 -4.32 -1.60 1.10
C ILE A 89 -4.67 -0.78 2.34
N ILE A 90 -4.20 0.45 2.44
CA ILE A 90 -4.32 1.25 3.67
C ILE A 90 -5.76 1.76 3.86
N ASP A 91 -6.30 2.48 2.88
CA ASP A 91 -7.62 3.10 2.98
C ASP A 91 -8.70 2.02 3.03
N TYR A 92 -8.61 1.00 2.18
CA TYR A 92 -9.49 -0.18 2.24
C TYR A 92 -9.52 -0.84 3.63
N SER A 93 -8.35 -1.09 4.23
CA SER A 93 -8.29 -1.74 5.55
C SER A 93 -8.80 -0.82 6.67
N MET A 94 -8.56 0.49 6.55
CA MET A 94 -9.11 1.49 7.47
C MET A 94 -10.64 1.55 7.40
N GLU A 95 -11.22 1.51 6.20
CA GLU A 95 -12.67 1.46 6.03
C GLU A 95 -13.28 0.20 6.66
N LEU A 96 -12.63 -0.95 6.50
CA LEU A 96 -13.06 -2.18 7.17
C LEU A 96 -12.99 -2.06 8.69
N LEU A 97 -11.90 -1.49 9.22
CA LEU A 97 -11.70 -1.32 10.67
C LEU A 97 -12.76 -0.40 11.28
N LEU A 98 -13.03 0.74 10.65
CA LEU A 98 -14.08 1.66 11.10
C LEU A 98 -15.45 0.99 11.09
N LYS A 99 -15.75 0.16 10.09
CA LYS A 99 -17.01 -0.61 10.06
C LYS A 99 -17.10 -1.62 11.21
N GLN A 100 -15.99 -2.29 11.53
CA GLN A 100 -15.93 -3.27 12.63
C GLN A 100 -16.09 -2.60 14.00
N GLU A 101 -15.55 -1.40 14.21
CA GLU A 101 -15.64 -0.66 15.47
C GLU A 101 -17.01 0.03 15.70
N LEU A 102 -17.78 0.27 14.62
CA LEU A 102 -19.12 0.86 14.67
C LEU A 102 -20.25 -0.18 14.84
N CYS A 103 -19.96 -1.48 14.72
CA CYS A 103 -20.91 -2.58 14.90
C CYS A 103 -20.80 -3.20 16.30
#